data_AF-A0A6P1NYJ2-F1
#
_entry.id   AF-A0A6P1NYJ2-F1
#
_cell.length_a   1.000
_cell.length_b   1.000
_cell.length_c   1.000
_cell.angle_alpha   90.00
_cell.angle_beta   90.00
_cell.angle_gamma   90.00
#
_symmetry.space_group_name_H-M   'P 1'
#
loop_
_entity.id
_entity.type
_entity.pdbx_description
1 polymer ?
#
loop_
_entity_poly.entity_id
_entity_poly.type
_entity_poly.pdbx_seq_one_letter_code
_entity_poly.pdbx_strand_id
1 'polypeptide(L)'
;MKKIFYFLSTLMVVFSSCDPMEDTYEELDALPRAQAEFRKVNITLSKENYESFKTAPSTVNKGLYFTSEAEAGSIVPSYLNTAYGQLEEGDIINVTYNQFVSAQTNAVSSRETYTVTAEDYTAAGISNSRFNLANGDADAIKFLNYKYPGAAEGKLVVLTFNGYNSNVSSTAVEMTDSFYFINGAWANAYHVTDADYTSVDNGRYKNFSSSLDDQLPSFFNKFLSQSVLAPKTGEIRYVSYKYFSGGVTQQAVTAMQYNGTMWVKAPSVVTVPATLAFSRTNGTWKPDLTIRYTMVPADYTWISTQPSLGTEAQRTNLGSFGNFYMSFAGNDYNWSDANLVTALAGFLKYKFPNAEVGQKVALTYVFYKSGAKVGTLTFQKQASGEFTLVK
;
A
#
# COMPACT_ATOMS: atom_id res chain seq x y z
N MET A 1 -21.73 -5.97 -103.55
CA MET A 1 -22.64 -7.01 -103.02
C MET A 1 -21.95 -7.73 -101.88
N LYS A 2 -22.72 -8.00 -100.82
CA LYS A 2 -22.31 -8.22 -99.41
C LYS A 2 -21.38 -9.43 -99.23
N LYS A 3 -20.30 -9.27 -98.44
CA LYS A 3 -19.55 -10.37 -97.85
C LYS A 3 -19.80 -10.41 -96.34
N ILE A 4 -20.32 -11.55 -95.94
CA ILE A 4 -20.51 -12.08 -94.59
C ILE A 4 -19.24 -11.94 -93.76
N PHE A 5 -19.36 -11.47 -92.52
CA PHE A 5 -18.45 -11.86 -91.45
C PHE A 5 -19.24 -12.21 -90.18
N TYR A 6 -18.85 -13.36 -89.66
CA TYR A 6 -19.48 -14.15 -88.62
C TYR A 6 -19.28 -13.56 -87.22
N PHE A 7 -20.34 -13.73 -86.43
CA PHE A 7 -20.40 -13.90 -84.98
C PHE A 7 -19.11 -14.44 -84.35
N LEU A 8 -18.54 -13.71 -83.39
CA LEU A 8 -17.71 -14.30 -82.34
C LEU A 8 -18.19 -13.74 -80.99
N SER A 9 -19.04 -14.51 -80.34
CA SER A 9 -19.52 -14.30 -78.99
C SER A 9 -18.37 -14.45 -77.99
N THR A 10 -17.81 -13.34 -77.53
CA THR A 10 -17.01 -13.31 -76.30
C THR A 10 -17.94 -13.26 -75.11
N LEU A 11 -18.15 -14.42 -74.49
CA LEU A 11 -18.78 -14.56 -73.18
C LEU A 11 -17.82 -13.96 -72.13
N MET A 12 -18.06 -12.72 -71.70
CA MET A 12 -17.48 -12.19 -70.47
C MET A 12 -18.09 -12.95 -69.29
N VAL A 13 -17.38 -13.97 -68.80
CA VAL A 13 -17.62 -14.51 -67.46
C VAL A 13 -17.06 -13.48 -66.49
N VAL A 14 -17.94 -12.61 -65.99
CA VAL A 14 -17.64 -11.77 -64.83
C VAL A 14 -17.61 -12.74 -63.65
N PHE A 15 -16.42 -13.15 -63.23
CA PHE A 15 -16.25 -13.67 -61.87
C PHE A 15 -16.48 -12.47 -60.95
N SER A 16 -17.74 -12.23 -60.59
CA SER A 16 -18.05 -11.66 -59.30
C SER A 16 -17.51 -12.66 -58.29
N SER A 17 -16.25 -12.49 -57.88
CA SER A 17 -15.86 -12.96 -56.56
C SER A 17 -16.71 -12.14 -55.59
N CYS A 18 -17.92 -12.64 -55.31
CA CYS A 18 -18.41 -12.48 -53.95
C CYS A 18 -17.24 -12.95 -53.09
N ASP A 19 -16.83 -12.14 -52.12
CA ASP A 19 -15.87 -12.54 -51.10
C ASP A 19 -16.69 -13.23 -50.00
N PRO A 20 -17.08 -14.52 -50.13
CA PRO A 20 -17.83 -15.19 -49.08
C PRO A 20 -17.01 -15.24 -47.79
N MET A 21 -15.70 -15.01 -47.87
CA MET A 21 -14.81 -15.01 -46.74
C MET A 21 -14.88 -13.68 -45.95
N GLU A 22 -14.94 -12.52 -46.63
CA GLU A 22 -15.05 -11.20 -46.00
C GLU A 22 -16.35 -11.10 -45.20
N ASP A 23 -17.50 -11.44 -45.83
CA ASP A 23 -18.81 -11.42 -45.16
C ASP A 23 -18.85 -12.38 -43.95
N THR A 24 -18.21 -13.55 -44.03
CA THR A 24 -18.15 -14.49 -42.89
C THR A 24 -17.20 -14.03 -41.78
N TYR A 25 -16.13 -13.31 -42.11
CA TYR A 25 -15.21 -12.76 -41.11
C TYR A 25 -15.80 -11.52 -40.45
N GLU A 26 -16.48 -10.65 -41.20
CA GLU A 26 -17.24 -9.54 -40.64
C GLU A 26 -18.36 -10.03 -39.72
N GLU A 27 -19.05 -11.12 -40.09
CA GLU A 27 -20.06 -11.74 -39.23
C GLU A 27 -19.45 -12.38 -37.97
N LEU A 28 -18.28 -13.03 -38.07
CA LEU A 28 -17.56 -13.56 -36.91
C LEU A 28 -17.02 -12.46 -35.98
N ASP A 29 -16.46 -11.39 -36.53
CA ASP A 29 -15.93 -10.24 -35.80
C ASP A 29 -17.04 -9.40 -35.15
N ALA A 30 -18.25 -9.42 -35.73
CA ALA A 30 -19.43 -8.79 -35.16
C ALA A 30 -20.03 -9.56 -33.97
N LEU A 31 -19.63 -10.81 -33.74
CA LEU A 31 -20.10 -11.57 -32.58
C LEU A 31 -19.41 -11.08 -31.30
N PRO A 32 -20.18 -10.71 -30.26
CA PRO A 32 -19.59 -10.29 -29.00
C PRO A 32 -18.82 -11.45 -28.36
N ARG A 33 -17.52 -11.24 -28.20
CA ARG A 33 -16.62 -12.24 -27.61
C ARG A 33 -17.04 -12.55 -26.17
N ALA A 34 -17.12 -13.83 -25.82
CA ALA A 34 -17.43 -14.23 -24.46
C ALA A 34 -16.31 -13.78 -23.51
N GLN A 35 -16.64 -13.34 -22.30
CA GLN A 35 -15.66 -12.77 -21.37
C GLN A 35 -14.53 -13.75 -20.95
N ALA A 36 -14.76 -15.06 -21.12
CA ALA A 36 -13.77 -16.11 -20.90
C ALA A 36 -12.68 -16.17 -21.99
N GLU A 37 -12.89 -15.52 -23.14
CA GLU A 37 -11.98 -15.56 -24.28
C GLU A 37 -11.06 -14.33 -24.37
N PHE A 38 -11.29 -13.29 -23.54
CA PHE A 38 -10.35 -12.19 -23.44
C PHE A 38 -9.02 -12.68 -22.87
N ARG A 39 -7.93 -12.27 -23.52
CA ARG A 39 -6.59 -12.62 -23.07
C ARG A 39 -6.30 -11.90 -21.76
N LYS A 40 -5.67 -12.64 -20.84
CA LYS A 40 -5.13 -12.11 -19.59
C LYS A 40 -3.63 -12.28 -19.62
N VAL A 41 -2.91 -11.17 -19.68
CA VAL A 41 -1.45 -11.16 -19.71
C VAL A 41 -0.95 -10.61 -18.36
N ASN A 42 0.08 -11.22 -17.79
CA ASN A 42 0.74 -10.70 -16.60
C ASN A 42 2.13 -10.24 -17.00
N ILE A 43 2.50 -9.01 -16.64
CA ILE A 43 3.83 -8.46 -16.87
C ILE A 43 4.39 -7.88 -15.58
N THR A 44 5.71 -7.85 -15.47
CA THR A 44 6.42 -7.15 -14.38
C THR A 44 7.33 -6.12 -15.01
N LEU A 45 7.23 -4.86 -14.56
CA LEU A 45 8.07 -3.79 -15.09
C LEU A 45 9.54 -4.04 -14.73
N SER A 46 10.38 -4.15 -15.76
CA SER A 46 11.84 -4.17 -15.62
C SER A 46 12.39 -2.77 -15.42
N LYS A 47 13.66 -2.67 -15.03
CA LYS A 47 14.38 -1.38 -14.96
C LYS A 47 14.28 -0.60 -16.27
N GLU A 48 14.44 -1.28 -17.41
CA GLU A 48 14.37 -0.69 -18.74
C GLU A 48 12.96 -0.16 -19.04
N ASN A 49 11.91 -0.82 -18.53
CA ASN A 49 10.55 -0.31 -18.67
C ASN A 49 10.36 1.00 -17.88
N TYR A 50 10.88 1.10 -16.66
CA TYR A 50 10.83 2.35 -15.90
C TYR A 50 11.58 3.49 -16.58
N GLU A 51 12.80 3.21 -17.06
CA GLU A 51 13.63 4.19 -17.75
C GLU A 51 13.00 4.67 -19.08
N SER A 52 12.06 3.89 -19.65
CA SER A 52 11.32 4.29 -20.85
C SER A 52 10.31 5.42 -20.62
N PHE A 53 9.87 5.65 -19.37
CA PHE A 53 8.96 6.74 -19.01
C PHE A 53 9.67 8.10 -18.94
N LYS A 54 10.17 8.58 -20.10
CA LYS A 54 11.03 9.78 -20.18
C LYS A 54 10.43 11.05 -19.59
N THR A 55 9.10 11.20 -19.66
CA THR A 55 8.37 12.38 -19.14
C THR A 55 7.81 12.18 -17.73
N ALA A 56 7.98 10.99 -17.14
CA ALA A 56 7.48 10.70 -15.81
C ALA A 56 8.33 11.38 -14.71
N PRO A 57 7.77 11.53 -13.49
CA PRO A 57 8.52 11.99 -12.33
C PRO A 57 9.80 11.18 -12.10
N SER A 58 10.82 11.82 -11.52
CA SER A 58 12.12 11.17 -11.26
C SER A 58 12.03 9.96 -10.34
N THR A 59 11.00 9.90 -9.48
CA THR A 59 10.65 8.72 -8.66
C THR A 59 10.38 7.49 -9.52
N VAL A 60 9.75 7.66 -10.68
CA VAL A 60 9.40 6.58 -11.60
C VAL A 60 10.59 6.20 -12.48
N ASN A 61 11.12 7.13 -13.28
CA ASN A 61 12.11 6.77 -14.30
C ASN A 61 13.54 6.59 -13.78
N LYS A 62 13.88 7.16 -12.61
CA LYS A 62 15.18 6.97 -11.95
C LYS A 62 15.05 6.20 -10.63
N GLY A 63 14.01 6.49 -9.87
CA GLY A 63 13.71 5.78 -8.61
C GLY A 63 13.17 4.37 -8.83
N LEU A 64 12.61 4.07 -10.01
CA LEU A 64 12.07 2.76 -10.40
C LEU A 64 10.88 2.31 -9.53
N TYR A 65 10.06 3.25 -9.07
CA TYR A 65 8.83 2.97 -8.31
C TYR A 65 7.73 4.01 -8.52
N PHE A 66 6.51 3.62 -8.20
CA PHE A 66 5.36 4.53 -8.13
C PHE A 66 5.03 4.85 -6.67
N THR A 67 4.63 6.09 -6.41
CA THR A 67 4.21 6.59 -5.10
C THR A 67 2.77 6.22 -4.78
N SER A 68 1.95 5.93 -5.79
CA SER A 68 0.57 5.47 -5.64
C SER A 68 0.09 4.67 -6.84
N GLU A 69 -0.97 3.89 -6.64
CA GLU A 69 -1.66 3.17 -7.71
C GLU A 69 -2.23 4.12 -8.77
N ALA A 70 -2.70 5.31 -8.38
CA ALA A 70 -3.18 6.34 -9.30
C ALA A 70 -2.04 6.89 -10.20
N GLU A 71 -0.85 7.08 -9.63
CA GLU A 71 0.34 7.47 -10.41
C GLU A 71 0.70 6.38 -11.43
N ALA A 72 0.71 5.11 -11.01
CA ALA A 72 0.90 3.98 -11.91
C ALA A 72 -0.17 3.95 -13.02
N GLY A 73 -1.44 4.12 -12.65
CA GLY A 73 -2.58 4.11 -13.57
C GLY A 73 -2.55 5.22 -14.63
N SER A 74 -1.94 6.37 -14.32
CA SER A 74 -1.81 7.48 -15.28
C SER A 74 -0.59 7.34 -16.21
N ILE A 75 0.49 6.71 -15.76
CA ILE A 75 1.75 6.63 -16.51
C ILE A 75 1.85 5.35 -17.36
N VAL A 76 1.53 4.20 -16.77
CA VAL A 76 1.69 2.88 -17.41
C VAL A 76 0.93 2.72 -18.74
N PRO A 77 -0.27 3.29 -18.95
CA PRO A 77 -0.97 3.18 -20.23
C PRO A 77 -0.16 3.65 -21.44
N SER A 78 0.70 4.66 -21.28
CA SER A 78 1.57 5.14 -22.36
C SER A 78 2.49 4.04 -22.89
N TYR A 79 3.12 3.29 -21.98
CA TYR A 79 3.94 2.13 -22.30
C TYR A 79 3.10 0.99 -22.90
N LEU A 80 1.94 0.68 -22.31
CA LEU A 80 1.09 -0.40 -22.80
C LEU A 80 0.56 -0.13 -24.21
N ASN A 81 0.23 1.12 -24.54
CA ASN A 81 -0.22 1.49 -25.88
C ASN A 81 0.87 1.29 -26.94
N THR A 82 2.15 1.45 -26.57
CA THR A 82 3.27 1.23 -27.48
C THR A 82 3.67 -0.25 -27.57
N ALA A 83 3.78 -0.96 -26.44
CA ALA A 83 4.29 -2.33 -26.39
C ALA A 83 3.21 -3.41 -26.63
N TYR A 84 1.95 -3.08 -26.33
CA TYR A 84 0.81 -4.00 -26.37
C TYR A 84 -0.40 -3.38 -27.10
N GLY A 85 -0.17 -2.45 -28.04
CA GLY A 85 -1.23 -1.80 -28.81
C GLY A 85 -1.99 -2.74 -29.75
N GLN A 86 -1.38 -3.88 -30.09
CA GLN A 86 -1.92 -4.93 -30.96
C GLN A 86 -2.96 -5.84 -30.28
N LEU A 87 -3.12 -5.75 -28.95
CA LEU A 87 -4.14 -6.52 -28.24
C LEU A 87 -5.53 -5.94 -28.47
N GLU A 88 -6.53 -6.82 -28.39
CA GLU A 88 -7.90 -6.55 -28.79
C GLU A 88 -8.69 -5.86 -27.67
N GLU A 89 -9.79 -5.22 -28.04
CA GLU A 89 -10.74 -4.64 -27.11
C GLU A 89 -11.20 -5.68 -26.06
N GLY A 90 -11.22 -5.29 -24.78
CA GLY A 90 -11.56 -6.19 -23.67
C GLY A 90 -10.41 -7.05 -23.13
N ASP A 91 -9.26 -7.15 -23.82
CA ASP A 91 -8.07 -7.81 -23.28
C ASP A 91 -7.60 -7.11 -21.99
N ILE A 92 -6.99 -7.88 -21.09
CA ILE A 92 -6.53 -7.42 -19.77
C ILE A 92 -5.03 -7.67 -19.62
N ILE A 93 -4.29 -6.64 -19.17
CA ILE A 93 -2.91 -6.76 -18.71
C ILE A 93 -2.86 -6.46 -17.21
N ASN A 94 -2.38 -7.40 -16.41
CA ASN A 94 -1.98 -7.15 -15.03
C ASN A 94 -0.51 -6.74 -15.01
N VAL A 95 -0.23 -5.51 -14.58
CA VAL A 95 1.11 -4.96 -14.50
C VAL A 95 1.56 -4.97 -13.05
N THR A 96 2.64 -5.72 -12.77
CA THR A 96 3.32 -5.71 -11.48
C THR A 96 4.44 -4.67 -11.50
N TYR A 97 4.44 -3.79 -10.49
CA TYR A 97 5.36 -2.67 -10.35
C TYR A 97 5.83 -2.52 -8.90
N ASN A 98 6.85 -1.69 -8.68
CA ASN A 98 7.38 -1.37 -7.37
C ASN A 98 6.57 -0.22 -6.78
N GLN A 99 5.82 -0.48 -5.72
CA GLN A 99 5.09 0.52 -4.97
C GLN A 99 5.95 1.01 -3.81
N PHE A 100 6.08 2.33 -3.70
CA PHE A 100 6.76 2.98 -2.58
C PHE A 100 6.12 2.61 -1.24
N VAL A 101 6.94 2.28 -0.26
CA VAL A 101 6.52 2.06 1.14
C VAL A 101 7.09 3.15 2.04
N SER A 102 8.40 3.35 2.01
CA SER A 102 9.07 4.32 2.87
C SER A 102 10.42 4.72 2.30
N ALA A 103 10.86 5.92 2.66
CA ALA A 103 12.23 6.35 2.47
C ALA A 103 13.03 6.05 3.73
N GLN A 104 14.29 5.71 3.55
CA GLN A 104 15.26 5.47 4.60
C GLN A 104 16.35 6.53 4.48
N THR A 105 16.72 7.12 5.60
CA THR A 105 17.87 8.03 5.66
C THR A 105 18.67 7.80 6.92
N ASN A 106 19.98 7.99 6.78
CA ASN A 106 20.94 7.99 7.88
C ASN A 106 21.27 9.41 8.33
N ALA A 107 20.62 10.43 7.75
CA ALA A 107 20.87 11.83 8.04
C ALA A 107 20.30 12.20 9.41
N VAL A 108 21.19 12.63 10.31
CA VAL A 108 20.78 13.13 11.63
C VAL A 108 20.76 14.64 11.60
N SER A 109 19.56 15.23 11.62
CA SER A 109 19.33 16.67 11.53
C SER A 109 19.59 17.38 12.86
N SER A 110 19.30 16.72 13.98
CA SER A 110 19.57 17.20 15.33
C SER A 110 19.81 16.02 16.29
N ARG A 111 20.59 16.27 17.35
CA ARG A 111 20.98 15.27 18.35
C ARG A 111 20.66 15.81 19.73
N GLU A 112 20.06 14.99 20.57
CA GLU A 112 19.77 15.34 21.95
C GLU A 112 20.02 14.13 22.84
N THR A 113 20.59 14.36 24.02
CA THR A 113 20.64 13.36 25.09
C THR A 113 19.73 13.85 26.20
N TYR A 114 18.80 13.02 26.64
CA TYR A 114 17.81 13.40 27.65
C TYR A 114 17.65 12.31 28.71
N THR A 115 17.55 12.70 29.97
CA THR A 115 17.26 11.79 31.08
C THR A 115 15.85 12.07 31.59
N VAL A 116 14.97 11.08 31.53
CA VAL A 116 13.56 11.24 31.91
C VAL A 116 13.45 11.39 33.42
N THR A 117 12.80 12.47 33.84
CA THR A 117 12.58 12.80 35.26
C THR A 117 11.24 12.25 35.77
N ALA A 118 11.04 12.20 37.09
CA ALA A 118 9.77 11.78 37.70
C ALA A 118 8.59 12.66 37.24
N GLU A 119 8.84 13.96 37.08
CA GLU A 119 7.90 14.96 36.60
C GLU A 119 7.53 14.72 35.13
N ASP A 120 8.51 14.38 34.28
CA ASP A 120 8.29 14.07 32.88
C ASP A 120 7.35 12.87 32.69
N TYR A 121 7.53 11.78 33.46
CA TYR A 121 6.63 10.63 33.42
C TYR A 121 5.20 11.04 33.73
N THR A 122 5.02 11.80 34.82
CA THR A 122 3.70 12.25 35.25
C THR A 122 3.04 13.13 34.20
N ALA A 123 3.80 14.07 33.60
CA ALA A 123 3.30 14.98 32.59
C ALA A 123 2.96 14.27 31.26
N ALA A 124 3.69 13.22 30.90
CA ALA A 124 3.37 12.35 29.77
C ALA A 124 2.24 11.34 30.08
N GLY A 125 1.65 11.39 31.29
CA GLY A 125 0.61 10.45 31.73
C GLY A 125 1.12 9.02 31.84
N ILE A 126 2.36 8.83 32.29
CA ILE A 126 3.02 7.54 32.53
C ILE A 126 3.12 7.35 34.05
N SER A 127 2.56 6.24 34.54
CA SER A 127 2.48 5.96 35.97
C SER A 127 3.77 5.33 36.52
N ASN A 128 3.96 5.41 37.84
CA ASN A 128 5.06 4.75 38.57
C ASN A 128 6.48 5.24 38.19
N SER A 129 6.59 6.40 37.53
CA SER A 129 7.86 7.04 37.16
C SER A 129 8.85 6.10 36.45
N ARG A 130 8.32 5.25 35.55
CA ARG A 130 9.09 4.26 34.79
C ARG A 130 8.32 3.85 33.53
N PHE A 131 9.04 3.39 32.50
CA PHE A 131 8.45 2.75 31.33
C PHE A 131 8.19 1.26 31.59
N ASN A 132 7.04 0.77 31.16
CA ASN A 132 6.70 -0.65 31.17
C ASN A 132 7.25 -1.33 29.91
N LEU A 133 8.38 -2.02 30.04
CA LEU A 133 9.05 -2.68 28.92
C LEU A 133 8.26 -3.89 28.39
N ALA A 134 7.26 -4.40 29.13
CA ALA A 134 6.37 -5.44 28.62
C ALA A 134 5.50 -4.93 27.45
N ASN A 135 5.33 -3.61 27.31
CA ASN A 135 4.62 -2.97 26.21
C ASN A 135 5.56 -2.56 25.05
N GLY A 136 6.80 -3.04 25.05
CA GLY A 136 7.83 -2.58 24.11
C GLY A 136 8.11 -1.09 24.26
N ASP A 137 8.16 -0.37 23.13
CA ASP A 137 8.55 1.05 23.08
C ASP A 137 7.39 2.03 23.33
N ALA A 138 6.17 1.53 23.62
CA ALA A 138 4.97 2.36 23.65
C ALA A 138 5.07 3.55 24.64
N ASP A 139 5.60 3.32 25.83
CA ASP A 139 5.76 4.37 26.84
C ASP A 139 6.83 5.40 26.43
N ALA A 140 7.94 4.95 25.85
CA ALA A 140 8.99 5.83 25.35
C ALA A 140 8.48 6.70 24.18
N ILE A 141 7.76 6.11 23.22
CA ILE A 141 7.14 6.83 22.10
C ILE A 141 6.09 7.82 22.61
N LYS A 142 5.28 7.44 23.61
CA LYS A 142 4.32 8.34 24.25
C LYS A 142 5.02 9.55 24.88
N PHE A 143 6.09 9.31 25.63
CA PHE A 143 6.91 10.37 26.22
C PHE A 143 7.51 11.29 25.15
N LEU A 144 8.10 10.72 24.10
CA LEU A 144 8.74 11.49 23.02
C LEU A 144 7.74 12.34 22.22
N ASN A 145 6.53 11.82 21.97
CA ASN A 145 5.45 12.61 21.33
C ASN A 145 4.97 13.76 22.22
N TYR A 146 4.89 13.53 23.54
CA TYR A 146 4.56 14.60 24.49
C TYR A 146 5.66 15.67 24.56
N LYS A 147 6.93 15.26 24.63
CA LYS A 147 8.08 16.16 24.79
C LYS A 147 8.41 16.92 23.51
N TYR A 148 8.22 16.28 22.35
CA TYR A 148 8.58 16.78 21.04
C TYR A 148 7.40 16.67 20.04
N PRO A 149 6.28 17.38 20.27
CA PRO A 149 5.08 17.27 19.43
C PRO A 149 5.29 17.75 17.98
N GLY A 150 6.35 18.51 17.71
CA GLY A 150 6.76 18.97 16.39
C GLY A 150 8.16 18.50 16.01
N ALA A 151 8.54 17.28 16.38
CA ALA A 151 9.83 16.71 15.99
C ALA A 151 10.03 16.77 14.47
N ALA A 152 11.20 17.23 14.04
CA ALA A 152 11.57 17.29 12.64
C ALA A 152 12.21 15.96 12.19
N GLU A 153 12.05 15.64 10.91
CA GLU A 153 12.68 14.47 10.29
C GLU A 153 14.19 14.44 10.57
N GLY A 154 14.68 13.28 10.97
CA GLY A 154 16.10 13.07 11.29
C GLY A 154 16.51 13.47 12.71
N LYS A 155 15.59 13.85 13.59
CA LYS A 155 15.90 14.10 15.01
C LYS A 155 16.27 12.79 15.70
N LEU A 156 17.44 12.76 16.36
CA LEU A 156 17.92 11.61 17.14
C LEU A 156 17.99 11.97 18.62
N VAL A 157 17.32 11.20 19.45
CA VAL A 157 17.32 11.36 20.91
C VAL A 157 17.92 10.11 21.55
N VAL A 158 19.01 10.28 22.31
CA VAL A 158 19.51 9.26 23.22
C VAL A 158 18.82 9.46 24.56
N LEU A 159 17.97 8.53 24.95
CA LEU A 159 17.08 8.65 26.10
C LEU A 159 17.54 7.72 27.22
N THR A 160 17.82 8.29 28.38
CA THR A 160 18.04 7.55 29.63
C THR A 160 16.76 7.57 30.46
N PHE A 161 16.30 6.41 30.91
CA PHE A 161 15.02 6.26 31.60
C PHE A 161 15.01 5.04 32.53
N ASN A 162 14.12 5.04 33.51
CA ASN A 162 13.82 3.86 34.32
C ASN A 162 12.89 2.92 33.57
N GLY A 163 13.34 1.71 33.25
CA GLY A 163 12.55 0.64 32.63
C GLY A 163 12.18 -0.45 33.63
N TYR A 164 10.99 -1.03 33.49
CA TYR A 164 10.54 -2.14 34.34
C TYR A 164 9.88 -3.25 33.54
N ASN A 165 10.27 -4.49 33.83
CA ASN A 165 9.61 -5.70 33.38
C ASN A 165 9.67 -6.72 34.52
N SER A 166 8.53 -7.13 35.05
CA SER A 166 8.45 -8.08 36.17
C SER A 166 9.03 -9.46 35.85
N ASN A 167 9.15 -9.82 34.57
CA ASN A 167 9.76 -11.07 34.12
C ASN A 167 11.29 -11.01 34.06
N VAL A 168 11.87 -9.81 34.15
CA VAL A 168 13.32 -9.57 34.03
C VAL A 168 13.93 -9.11 35.35
N SER A 169 13.23 -8.24 36.09
CA SER A 169 13.72 -7.66 37.35
C SER A 169 12.59 -7.38 38.34
N SER A 170 12.89 -7.46 39.63
CA SER A 170 11.98 -7.08 40.72
C SER A 170 11.85 -5.56 40.90
N THR A 171 12.81 -4.77 40.40
CA THR A 171 12.83 -3.30 40.46
C THR A 171 12.99 -2.68 39.09
N ALA A 172 12.65 -1.39 38.96
CA ALA A 172 13.01 -0.64 37.77
C ALA A 172 14.54 -0.55 37.65
N VAL A 173 15.04 -0.55 36.42
CA VAL A 173 16.46 -0.46 36.08
C VAL A 173 16.65 0.74 35.16
N GLU A 174 17.69 1.53 35.40
CA GLU A 174 18.06 2.60 34.49
C GLU A 174 18.57 2.00 33.17
N MET A 175 18.01 2.46 32.07
CA MET A 175 18.33 2.01 30.72
C MET A 175 18.63 3.23 29.86
N THR A 176 19.45 3.03 28.82
CA THR A 176 19.67 4.02 27.78
C THR A 176 19.35 3.40 26.44
N ASP A 177 18.54 4.10 25.65
CA ASP A 177 18.19 3.68 24.31
C ASP A 177 18.16 4.88 23.35
N SER A 178 18.13 4.64 22.05
CA SER A 178 18.09 5.69 21.04
C SER A 178 16.77 5.68 20.27
N PHE A 179 16.24 6.86 19.98
CA PHE A 179 15.02 7.03 19.21
C PHE A 179 15.25 8.03 18.07
N TYR A 180 14.85 7.64 16.87
CA TYR A 180 15.06 8.40 15.64
C TYR A 180 13.71 8.76 15.03
N PHE A 181 13.46 10.06 14.83
CA PHE A 181 12.23 10.54 14.22
C PHE A 181 12.34 10.48 12.70
N ILE A 182 11.54 9.59 12.09
CA ILE A 182 11.61 9.27 10.67
C ILE A 182 10.21 8.91 10.13
N ASN A 183 9.90 9.33 8.91
CA ASN A 183 8.61 9.14 8.26
C ASN A 183 7.44 9.61 9.14
N GLY A 184 7.64 10.70 9.89
CA GLY A 184 6.62 11.30 10.76
C GLY A 184 6.35 10.58 12.08
N ALA A 185 7.18 9.60 12.47
CA ALA A 185 7.03 8.88 13.73
C ALA A 185 8.38 8.60 14.41
N TRP A 186 8.34 8.38 15.72
CA TRP A 186 9.51 7.89 16.47
C TRP A 186 9.72 6.40 16.22
N ALA A 187 10.92 6.03 15.76
CA ALA A 187 11.38 4.66 15.66
C ALA A 187 12.45 4.40 16.73
N ASN A 188 12.36 3.27 17.42
CA ASN A 188 13.47 2.78 18.23
C ASN A 188 14.66 2.46 17.31
N ALA A 189 15.85 2.91 17.71
CA ALA A 189 17.10 2.63 17.06
C ALA A 189 18.00 1.91 18.06
N TYR A 190 18.44 0.70 17.71
CA TYR A 190 19.32 -0.11 18.56
C TYR A 190 20.51 0.72 19.03
N HIS A 191 20.59 0.98 20.32
CA HIS A 191 21.66 1.76 20.92
C HIS A 191 22.92 0.90 21.08
N VAL A 192 23.97 1.19 20.30
CA VAL A 192 25.26 0.50 20.44
C VAL A 192 25.87 0.82 21.79
N THR A 193 25.97 -0.19 22.64
CA THR A 193 26.46 -0.09 24.02
C THR A 193 27.99 -0.15 24.09
N ASP A 194 28.55 0.22 25.24
CA ASP A 194 29.99 0.04 25.51
C ASP A 194 30.44 -1.44 25.41
N ALA A 195 29.56 -2.37 25.75
CA ALA A 195 29.80 -3.81 25.59
C ALA A 195 29.84 -4.21 24.11
N ASP A 196 28.95 -3.63 23.29
CA ASP A 196 28.93 -3.87 21.84
C ASP A 196 30.24 -3.42 21.19
N TYR A 197 30.71 -2.20 21.51
CA TYR A 197 32.02 -1.71 21.05
C TYR A 197 33.17 -2.65 21.45
N THR A 198 33.14 -3.14 22.69
CA THR A 198 34.15 -4.09 23.18
C THR A 198 34.09 -5.41 22.42
N SER A 199 32.89 -5.87 22.08
CA SER A 199 32.68 -7.15 21.37
C SER A 199 33.21 -7.17 19.94
N VAL A 200 33.52 -6.00 19.36
CA VAL A 200 34.11 -5.83 18.02
C VAL A 200 35.51 -5.22 18.09
N ASP A 201 36.22 -5.49 19.19
CA ASP A 201 37.60 -5.08 19.44
C ASP A 201 37.84 -3.56 19.41
N ASN A 202 36.79 -2.78 19.68
CA ASN A 202 36.83 -1.32 19.65
C ASN A 202 36.41 -0.66 20.98
N GLY A 203 36.49 -1.43 22.07
CA GLY A 203 36.10 -1.00 23.43
C GLY A 203 36.98 0.10 24.02
N ARG A 204 38.19 0.31 23.49
CA ARG A 204 39.08 1.42 23.93
C ARG A 204 38.51 2.79 23.60
N TYR A 205 37.97 2.95 22.39
CA TYR A 205 37.48 4.24 21.90
C TYR A 205 35.99 4.43 22.15
N LYS A 206 35.22 3.33 22.24
CA LYS A 206 33.76 3.36 22.44
C LYS A 206 33.02 4.24 21.41
N ASN A 207 33.56 4.28 20.20
CA ASN A 207 33.02 4.95 19.02
C ASN A 207 33.62 4.31 17.77
N PHE A 208 32.91 4.37 16.64
CA PHE A 208 33.47 3.99 15.33
C PHE A 208 34.06 5.22 14.63
N SER A 209 34.85 5.01 13.58
CA SER A 209 35.37 6.08 12.73
C SER A 209 35.51 5.58 11.30
N SER A 210 35.93 6.44 10.37
CA SER A 210 36.07 6.09 8.95
C SER A 210 36.97 4.90 8.67
N SER A 211 37.90 4.56 9.59
CA SER A 211 38.74 3.36 9.47
C SER A 211 37.98 2.04 9.60
N LEU A 212 36.72 2.08 10.05
CA LEU A 212 35.86 0.91 10.28
C LEU A 212 34.58 0.93 9.43
N ASP A 213 34.43 1.88 8.50
CA ASP A 213 33.20 2.07 7.73
C ASP A 213 32.78 0.81 6.97
N ASP A 214 33.74 0.10 6.37
CA ASP A 214 33.50 -1.14 5.63
C ASP A 214 33.04 -2.29 6.54
N GLN A 215 33.43 -2.28 7.82
CA GLN A 215 33.02 -3.30 8.79
C GLN A 215 31.69 -3.00 9.47
N LEU A 216 31.22 -1.74 9.47
CA LEU A 216 30.00 -1.33 10.17
C LEU A 216 28.79 -2.23 9.86
N PRO A 217 28.47 -2.60 8.60
CA PRO A 217 27.34 -3.48 8.33
C PRO A 217 27.45 -4.85 9.04
N SER A 218 28.66 -5.40 9.13
CA SER A 218 28.88 -6.70 9.79
C SER A 218 28.77 -6.60 11.32
N PHE A 219 29.26 -5.51 11.91
CA PHE A 219 29.07 -5.23 13.33
C PHE A 219 27.60 -5.04 13.68
N PHE A 220 26.88 -4.24 12.89
CA PHE A 220 25.45 -4.02 13.09
C PHE A 220 24.63 -5.29 12.90
N ASN A 221 25.02 -6.15 11.95
CA ASN A 221 24.42 -7.47 11.83
C ASN A 221 24.62 -8.32 13.10
N LYS A 222 25.82 -8.33 13.68
CA LYS A 222 26.09 -9.03 14.94
C LYS A 222 25.19 -8.52 16.06
N PHE A 223 25.11 -7.20 16.25
CA PHE A 223 24.31 -6.60 17.33
C PHE A 223 22.80 -6.84 17.17
N LEU A 224 22.30 -6.64 15.96
CA LEU A 224 20.87 -6.85 15.65
C LEU A 224 20.48 -8.32 15.71
N SER A 225 21.36 -9.24 15.32
CA SER A 225 21.09 -10.69 15.41
C SER A 225 21.03 -11.20 16.85
N GLN A 226 21.69 -10.51 17.79
CA GLN A 226 21.63 -10.85 19.22
C GLN A 226 20.40 -10.25 19.90
N SER A 227 19.91 -9.11 19.42
CA SER A 227 18.77 -8.40 20.02
C SER A 227 17.43 -8.73 19.40
N VAL A 228 17.37 -9.08 18.11
CA VAL A 228 16.13 -9.39 17.40
C VAL A 228 16.00 -10.90 17.19
N LEU A 229 15.08 -11.54 17.93
CA LEU A 229 14.98 -13.01 18.00
C LEU A 229 14.21 -13.68 16.84
N ALA A 230 13.50 -12.91 16.00
CA ALA A 230 12.76 -13.44 14.86
C ALA A 230 12.52 -12.37 13.78
N PRO A 231 13.59 -11.87 13.14
CA PRO A 231 13.44 -10.84 12.13
C PRO A 231 12.69 -11.36 10.90
N LYS A 232 11.86 -10.52 10.30
CA LYS A 232 11.14 -10.83 9.05
C LYS A 232 11.91 -10.30 7.86
N THR A 233 11.92 -11.03 6.75
CA THR A 233 12.51 -10.53 5.50
C THR A 233 11.89 -9.18 5.13
N GLY A 234 12.74 -8.20 4.84
CA GLY A 234 12.35 -6.82 4.55
C GLY A 234 12.23 -5.92 5.77
N GLU A 235 12.28 -6.46 6.99
CA GLU A 235 12.20 -5.69 8.23
C GLU A 235 13.35 -4.69 8.35
N ILE A 236 13.01 -3.46 8.73
CA ILE A 236 13.97 -2.38 8.92
C ILE A 236 14.22 -2.17 10.42
N ARG A 237 15.49 -1.99 10.78
CA ARG A 237 15.94 -1.50 12.09
C ARG A 237 16.96 -0.40 11.92
N TYR A 238 16.95 0.56 12.82
CA TYR A 238 17.98 1.58 12.89
C TYR A 238 18.99 1.19 13.95
N VAL A 239 20.26 1.52 13.73
CA VAL A 239 21.35 1.33 14.69
C VAL A 239 21.94 2.69 15.00
N SER A 240 21.90 3.09 16.27
CA SER A 240 22.44 4.34 16.76
C SER A 240 23.79 4.11 17.42
N TYR A 241 24.83 4.81 16.98
CA TYR A 241 26.19 4.60 17.46
C TYR A 241 26.98 5.91 17.51
N LYS A 242 27.92 6.02 18.44
CA LYS A 242 28.93 7.07 18.46
C LYS A 242 29.89 6.91 17.28
N TYR A 243 30.11 7.98 16.53
CA TYR A 243 31.01 8.06 15.39
C TYR A 243 31.95 9.26 15.51
N PHE A 244 33.26 9.01 15.44
CA PHE A 244 34.32 10.02 15.48
C PHE A 244 34.73 10.42 14.06
N SER A 245 34.58 11.71 13.76
CA SER A 245 35.03 12.30 12.50
C SER A 245 35.36 13.78 12.72
N GLY A 246 36.40 14.27 12.05
CA GLY A 246 36.79 15.68 12.12
C GLY A 246 37.13 16.16 13.54
N GLY A 247 37.66 15.29 14.40
CA GLY A 247 38.02 15.63 15.78
C GLY A 247 36.87 15.63 16.79
N VAL A 248 35.64 15.29 16.36
CA VAL A 248 34.46 15.24 17.23
C VAL A 248 33.79 13.87 17.17
N THR A 249 33.31 13.39 18.31
CA THR A 249 32.43 12.21 18.37
C THR A 249 30.98 12.66 18.48
N GLN A 250 30.15 12.16 17.58
CA GLN A 250 28.71 12.44 17.57
C GLN A 250 27.90 11.16 17.44
N GLN A 251 26.65 11.17 17.89
CA GLN A 251 25.74 10.06 17.63
C GLN A 251 25.33 10.04 16.14
N ALA A 252 25.50 8.90 15.50
CA ALA A 252 25.07 8.62 14.14
C ALA A 252 23.95 7.58 14.16
N VAL A 253 23.30 7.38 13.01
CA VAL A 253 22.30 6.34 12.81
C VAL A 253 22.53 5.66 11.46
N THR A 254 22.28 4.35 11.39
CA THR A 254 22.27 3.60 10.13
C THR A 254 21.05 2.70 10.06
N ALA A 255 20.29 2.77 8.98
CA ALA A 255 19.22 1.84 8.68
C ALA A 255 19.79 0.51 8.15
N MET A 256 19.30 -0.59 8.72
CA MET A 256 19.61 -1.98 8.37
C MET A 256 18.31 -2.70 7.98
N GLN A 257 18.39 -3.56 6.97
CA GLN A 257 17.30 -4.41 6.51
C GLN A 257 17.66 -5.88 6.67
N TYR A 258 16.74 -6.69 7.21
CA TYR A 258 16.92 -8.13 7.22
C TYR A 258 16.60 -8.72 5.84
N ASN A 259 17.57 -9.35 5.19
CA ASN A 259 17.40 -9.89 3.83
C ASN A 259 16.85 -11.34 3.80
N GLY A 260 16.46 -11.89 4.95
CA GLY A 260 16.05 -13.29 5.11
C GLY A 260 17.14 -14.20 5.68
N THR A 261 18.40 -13.75 5.68
CA THR A 261 19.53 -14.47 6.27
C THR A 261 20.26 -13.63 7.31
N MET A 262 20.56 -12.37 6.98
CA MET A 262 21.31 -11.45 7.82
C MET A 262 20.83 -10.01 7.63
N TRP A 263 21.17 -9.15 8.57
CA TRP A 263 20.99 -7.71 8.43
C TRP A 263 22.05 -7.14 7.49
N VAL A 264 21.59 -6.41 6.49
CA VAL A 264 22.42 -5.67 5.53
C VAL A 264 22.04 -4.19 5.56
N LYS A 265 22.83 -3.32 4.94
CA LYS A 265 22.46 -1.91 4.82
C LYS A 265 21.10 -1.78 4.12
N ALA A 266 20.17 -1.04 4.71
CA ALA A 266 18.87 -0.82 4.10
C ALA A 266 19.02 0.02 2.81
N PRO A 267 18.22 -0.25 1.76
CA PRO A 267 18.15 0.64 0.62
C PRO A 267 17.53 1.98 1.05
N SER A 268 17.94 3.09 0.41
CA SER A 268 17.39 4.42 0.72
C SER A 268 15.90 4.56 0.41
N VAL A 269 15.35 3.65 -0.40
CA VAL A 269 13.92 3.55 -0.69
C VAL A 269 13.51 2.09 -0.56
N VAL A 270 12.43 1.85 0.19
CA VAL A 270 11.81 0.53 0.33
C VAL A 270 10.55 0.50 -0.53
N THR A 271 10.46 -0.53 -1.35
CA THR A 271 9.31 -0.79 -2.23
C THR A 271 8.77 -2.20 -2.02
N VAL A 272 7.51 -2.41 -2.35
CA VAL A 272 6.89 -3.73 -2.44
C VAL A 272 6.27 -3.94 -3.82
N PRO A 273 6.21 -5.19 -4.32
CA PRO A 273 5.49 -5.46 -5.55
C PRO A 273 3.99 -5.18 -5.35
N ALA A 274 3.41 -4.40 -6.24
CA ALA A 274 1.97 -4.16 -6.36
C ALA A 274 1.53 -4.46 -7.79
N THR A 275 0.26 -4.84 -7.98
CA THR A 275 -0.28 -5.19 -9.29
C THR A 275 -1.52 -4.35 -9.60
N LEU A 276 -1.54 -3.73 -10.77
CA LEU A 276 -2.70 -3.00 -11.30
C LEU A 276 -3.15 -3.63 -12.62
N ALA A 277 -4.45 -3.89 -12.74
CA ALA A 277 -5.05 -4.38 -13.97
C ALA A 277 -5.34 -3.22 -14.93
N PHE A 278 -5.14 -3.46 -16.22
CA PHE A 278 -5.48 -2.54 -17.30
C PHE A 278 -6.33 -3.27 -18.32
N SER A 279 -7.46 -2.68 -18.69
CA SER A 279 -8.32 -3.21 -19.75
C SER A 279 -8.17 -2.38 -21.01
N ARG A 280 -8.14 -3.05 -22.16
CA ARG A 280 -8.21 -2.36 -23.45
C ARG A 280 -9.63 -1.86 -23.66
N THR A 281 -9.79 -0.54 -23.72
CA THR A 281 -11.09 0.10 -23.95
C THR A 281 -11.01 1.24 -24.94
N ASN A 282 -11.84 1.21 -25.99
CA ASN A 282 -11.85 2.13 -27.11
C ASN A 282 -10.46 2.36 -27.71
N GLY A 283 -9.70 1.27 -27.93
CA GLY A 283 -8.36 1.37 -28.50
C GLY A 283 -7.33 2.09 -27.61
N THR A 284 -7.57 2.19 -26.30
CA THR A 284 -6.61 2.69 -25.29
C THR A 284 -6.56 1.77 -24.09
N TRP A 285 -5.41 1.61 -23.45
CA TRP A 285 -5.33 0.91 -22.17
C TRP A 285 -5.83 1.81 -21.04
N LYS A 286 -6.77 1.31 -20.23
CA LYS A 286 -7.33 2.03 -19.08
C LYS A 286 -7.09 1.25 -17.79
N PRO A 287 -6.57 1.89 -16.72
CA PRO A 287 -6.37 1.21 -15.45
C PRO A 287 -7.71 0.88 -14.78
N ASP A 288 -7.75 -0.24 -14.06
CA ASP A 288 -8.81 -0.56 -13.11
C ASP A 288 -8.49 0.00 -11.72
N LEU A 289 -8.73 1.30 -11.53
CA LEU A 289 -8.60 1.98 -10.23
C LEU A 289 -9.83 1.78 -9.33
N THR A 290 -10.55 0.66 -9.46
CA THR A 290 -11.71 0.39 -8.61
C THR A 290 -11.28 0.24 -7.15
N ILE A 291 -11.78 1.12 -6.28
CA ILE A 291 -11.56 1.02 -4.84
C ILE A 291 -12.25 -0.24 -4.34
N ARG A 292 -11.51 -1.13 -3.68
CA ARG A 292 -12.07 -2.35 -3.07
C ARG A 292 -12.18 -2.12 -1.58
N TYR A 293 -13.41 -2.09 -1.05
CA TYR A 293 -13.66 -1.83 0.37
C TYR A 293 -14.51 -2.93 0.98
N THR A 294 -14.01 -3.55 2.05
CA THR A 294 -14.77 -4.49 2.87
C THR A 294 -15.30 -3.75 4.10
N MET A 295 -16.62 -3.73 4.26
CA MET A 295 -17.26 -3.07 5.39
C MET A 295 -16.84 -3.70 6.72
N VAL A 296 -16.50 -2.86 7.69
CA VAL A 296 -16.13 -3.22 9.06
C VAL A 296 -17.31 -3.00 10.02
N PRO A 297 -17.31 -3.57 11.25
CA PRO A 297 -18.43 -3.41 12.20
C PRO A 297 -18.89 -1.97 12.45
N ALA A 298 -17.94 -1.02 12.47
CA ALA A 298 -18.24 0.39 12.64
C ALA A 298 -19.08 0.98 11.48
N ASP A 299 -18.95 0.45 10.27
CA ASP A 299 -19.71 0.93 9.11
C ASP A 299 -21.20 0.53 9.24
N TYR A 300 -21.50 -0.69 9.67
CA TYR A 300 -22.88 -1.13 9.94
C TYR A 300 -23.51 -0.34 11.08
N THR A 301 -22.73 -0.09 12.13
CA THR A 301 -23.14 0.77 13.25
C THR A 301 -23.48 2.17 12.75
N TRP A 302 -22.64 2.76 11.90
CA TRP A 302 -22.92 4.06 11.31
C TRP A 302 -24.22 4.04 10.50
N ILE A 303 -24.42 3.07 9.59
CA ILE A 303 -25.66 2.98 8.79
C ILE A 303 -26.90 2.87 9.68
N SER A 304 -26.83 2.10 10.78
CA SER A 304 -27.96 1.94 11.71
C SER A 304 -28.46 3.26 12.32
N THR A 305 -27.59 4.27 12.39
CA THR A 305 -27.93 5.59 12.94
C THR A 305 -28.50 6.56 11.91
N GLN A 306 -28.52 6.21 10.61
CA GLN A 306 -28.93 7.13 9.54
C GLN A 306 -30.41 6.93 9.17
N PRO A 307 -31.32 7.85 9.54
CA PRO A 307 -32.76 7.64 9.34
C PRO A 307 -33.19 7.52 7.88
N SER A 308 -32.39 8.07 6.95
CA SER A 308 -32.63 8.02 5.51
C SER A 308 -32.20 6.70 4.84
N LEU A 309 -31.47 5.82 5.53
CA LEU A 309 -30.92 4.60 4.96
C LEU A 309 -31.68 3.37 5.47
N GLY A 310 -32.91 3.16 4.97
CA GLY A 310 -33.79 2.05 5.34
C GLY A 310 -34.82 2.40 6.41
N THR A 311 -35.61 1.42 6.86
CA THR A 311 -36.63 1.58 7.92
C THR A 311 -36.00 1.47 9.31
N GLU A 312 -36.71 1.94 10.34
CA GLU A 312 -36.23 1.85 11.74
C GLU A 312 -35.98 0.40 12.19
N ALA A 313 -36.86 -0.53 11.82
CA ALA A 313 -36.70 -1.95 12.12
C ALA A 313 -35.45 -2.54 11.43
N GLN A 314 -35.27 -2.26 10.14
CA GLN A 314 -34.08 -2.67 9.37
C GLN A 314 -32.78 -2.19 10.03
N ARG A 315 -32.73 -0.90 10.40
CA ARG A 315 -31.55 -0.29 11.01
C ARG A 315 -31.26 -0.80 12.41
N THR A 316 -32.29 -0.98 13.24
CA THR A 316 -32.15 -1.54 14.60
C THR A 316 -31.57 -2.96 14.54
N ASN A 317 -32.06 -3.78 13.61
CA ASN A 317 -31.53 -5.11 13.37
C ASN A 317 -30.07 -5.06 12.86
N LEU A 318 -29.78 -4.19 11.88
CA LEU A 318 -28.43 -4.00 11.34
C LEU A 318 -27.41 -3.63 12.43
N GLY A 319 -27.76 -2.70 13.32
CA GLY A 319 -26.90 -2.27 14.41
C GLY A 319 -26.66 -3.37 15.45
N SER A 320 -27.65 -4.24 15.67
CA SER A 320 -27.56 -5.34 16.65
C SER A 320 -26.74 -6.52 16.13
N PHE A 321 -26.85 -6.84 14.84
CA PHE A 321 -26.27 -8.07 14.27
C PHE A 321 -25.12 -7.85 13.29
N GLY A 322 -24.86 -6.60 12.88
CA GLY A 322 -23.77 -6.26 11.95
C GLY A 322 -23.92 -6.88 10.55
N ASN A 323 -25.16 -7.15 10.11
CA ASN A 323 -25.44 -7.69 8.79
C ASN A 323 -26.80 -7.23 8.26
N PHE A 324 -26.93 -7.18 6.94
CA PHE A 324 -28.20 -6.89 6.28
C PHE A 324 -29.09 -8.13 6.28
N TYR A 325 -30.19 -8.13 7.02
CA TYR A 325 -31.14 -9.25 7.03
C TYR A 325 -31.89 -9.34 5.69
N MET A 326 -31.73 -10.45 4.96
CA MET A 326 -32.27 -10.67 3.60
C MET A 326 -32.90 -12.06 3.46
N SER A 327 -33.67 -12.51 4.46
CA SER A 327 -34.18 -13.89 4.50
C SER A 327 -35.61 -14.06 3.99
N PHE A 328 -36.55 -13.19 4.37
CA PHE A 328 -37.97 -13.38 4.06
C PHE A 328 -38.62 -12.06 3.67
N ALA A 329 -39.19 -12.02 2.45
CA ALA A 329 -40.02 -10.92 2.01
C ALA A 329 -41.29 -10.86 2.90
N GLY A 330 -41.51 -9.72 3.57
CA GLY A 330 -42.61 -9.51 4.52
C GLY A 330 -42.19 -9.40 6.00
N ASN A 331 -40.92 -9.66 6.34
CA ASN A 331 -40.37 -9.33 7.65
C ASN A 331 -39.88 -7.87 7.67
N ASP A 332 -40.20 -7.11 8.72
CA ASP A 332 -39.83 -5.68 8.83
C ASP A 332 -38.32 -5.43 8.88
N TYR A 333 -37.52 -6.44 9.24
CA TYR A 333 -36.06 -6.38 9.21
C TYR A 333 -35.50 -6.61 7.80
N ASN A 334 -36.30 -7.12 6.87
CA ASN A 334 -35.84 -7.53 5.55
C ASN A 334 -35.43 -6.33 4.70
N TRP A 335 -34.15 -6.33 4.30
CA TRP A 335 -33.60 -5.44 3.29
C TRP A 335 -33.93 -6.00 1.91
N SER A 336 -34.80 -5.30 1.17
CA SER A 336 -34.95 -5.53 -0.27
C SER A 336 -33.67 -5.11 -1.00
N ASP A 337 -33.44 -5.64 -2.20
CA ASP A 337 -32.27 -5.25 -3.02
C ASP A 337 -32.23 -3.72 -3.24
N ALA A 338 -33.38 -3.08 -3.44
CA ALA A 338 -33.48 -1.63 -3.59
C ALA A 338 -33.07 -0.87 -2.31
N ASN A 339 -33.53 -1.31 -1.14
CA ASN A 339 -33.16 -0.69 0.13
C ASN A 339 -31.69 -0.90 0.46
N LEU A 340 -31.16 -2.10 0.17
CA LEU A 340 -29.75 -2.42 0.31
C LEU A 340 -28.90 -1.51 -0.56
N VAL A 341 -29.20 -1.41 -1.86
CA VAL A 341 -28.48 -0.53 -2.80
C VAL A 341 -28.52 0.92 -2.32
N THR A 342 -29.67 1.39 -1.83
CA THR A 342 -29.82 2.76 -1.29
C THR A 342 -28.95 2.99 -0.06
N ALA A 343 -28.97 2.07 0.91
CA ALA A 343 -28.16 2.20 2.12
C ALA A 343 -26.65 2.12 1.83
N LEU A 344 -26.23 1.21 0.95
CA LEU A 344 -24.84 1.07 0.55
C LEU A 344 -24.36 2.30 -0.25
N ALA A 345 -25.17 2.84 -1.16
CA ALA A 345 -24.86 4.07 -1.88
C ALA A 345 -24.72 5.28 -0.94
N GLY A 346 -25.65 5.42 0.02
CA GLY A 346 -25.59 6.47 1.05
C GLY A 346 -24.35 6.33 1.95
N PHE A 347 -23.99 5.10 2.32
CA PHE A 347 -22.76 4.81 3.05
C PHE A 347 -21.51 5.21 2.25
N LEU A 348 -21.44 4.86 0.96
CA LEU A 348 -20.31 5.24 0.12
C LEU A 348 -20.16 6.75 -0.03
N LYS A 349 -21.28 7.49 -0.07
CA LYS A 349 -21.27 8.97 -0.09
C LYS A 349 -20.62 9.54 1.18
N TYR A 350 -20.90 8.97 2.34
CA TYR A 350 -20.28 9.35 3.60
C TYR A 350 -18.81 8.92 3.68
N LYS A 351 -18.51 7.68 3.26
CA LYS A 351 -17.18 7.08 3.41
C LYS A 351 -16.15 7.66 2.44
N PHE A 352 -16.59 7.98 1.22
CA PHE A 352 -15.75 8.50 0.14
C PHE A 352 -16.33 9.84 -0.37
N PRO A 353 -16.38 10.88 0.49
CA PRO A 353 -16.99 12.15 0.13
C PRO A 353 -16.22 12.85 -1.01
N ASN A 354 -14.90 12.60 -1.06
CA ASN A 354 -13.97 13.19 -2.03
C ASN A 354 -13.71 12.28 -3.24
N ALA A 355 -14.47 11.21 -3.43
CA ALA A 355 -14.35 10.38 -4.63
C ALA A 355 -14.68 11.21 -5.89
N GLU A 356 -13.82 11.12 -6.90
CA GLU A 356 -14.01 11.79 -8.17
C GLU A 356 -15.20 11.22 -8.94
N VAL A 357 -15.82 12.03 -9.80
CA VAL A 357 -16.88 11.58 -10.70
C VAL A 357 -16.34 10.46 -11.59
N GLY A 358 -17.06 9.35 -11.66
CA GLY A 358 -16.66 8.15 -12.38
C GLY A 358 -15.89 7.12 -11.55
N GLN A 359 -15.46 7.44 -10.32
CA GLN A 359 -14.77 6.51 -9.42
C GLN A 359 -15.65 5.30 -9.11
N LYS A 360 -15.12 4.10 -9.35
CA LYS A 360 -15.77 2.84 -9.00
C LYS A 360 -15.36 2.38 -7.60
N VAL A 361 -16.30 1.80 -6.86
CA VAL A 361 -16.06 1.16 -5.56
C VAL A 361 -16.73 -0.21 -5.55
N ALA A 362 -15.93 -1.28 -5.48
CA ALA A 362 -16.40 -2.62 -5.18
C ALA A 362 -16.55 -2.77 -3.66
N LEU A 363 -17.79 -2.75 -3.18
CA LEU A 363 -18.14 -2.78 -1.78
C LEU A 363 -18.54 -4.19 -1.36
N THR A 364 -17.75 -4.76 -0.44
CA THR A 364 -18.02 -6.07 0.15
C THR A 364 -18.72 -5.89 1.50
N TYR A 365 -19.85 -6.56 1.69
CA TYR A 365 -20.72 -6.44 2.85
C TYR A 365 -21.22 -7.81 3.32
N VAL A 366 -21.69 -7.87 4.57
CA VAL A 366 -22.26 -9.07 5.18
C VAL A 366 -23.78 -8.97 5.18
N PHE A 367 -24.44 -10.05 4.76
CA PHE A 367 -25.90 -10.18 4.81
C PHE A 367 -26.30 -11.52 5.42
N TYR A 368 -27.53 -11.60 5.94
CA TYR A 368 -28.10 -12.82 6.49
C TYR A 368 -29.22 -13.36 5.61
N LYS A 369 -28.99 -14.51 4.99
CA LYS A 369 -29.98 -15.25 4.20
C LYS A 369 -29.75 -16.74 4.44
N SER A 370 -30.53 -17.31 5.35
CA SER A 370 -30.32 -18.66 5.89
C SER A 370 -28.89 -18.89 6.41
N GLY A 371 -28.34 -17.90 7.11
CA GLY A 371 -26.96 -17.84 7.57
C GLY A 371 -26.23 -16.58 7.12
N ALA A 372 -25.14 -16.24 7.80
CA ALA A 372 -24.29 -15.11 7.44
C ALA A 372 -23.52 -15.42 6.14
N LYS A 373 -23.57 -14.48 5.19
CA LYS A 373 -22.97 -14.57 3.86
C LYS A 373 -22.31 -13.23 3.53
N VAL A 374 -21.39 -13.27 2.57
CA VAL A 374 -20.72 -12.08 2.05
C VAL A 374 -21.22 -11.81 0.64
N GLY A 375 -21.55 -10.55 0.36
CA GLY A 375 -21.91 -10.06 -0.96
C GLY A 375 -20.94 -8.97 -1.40
N THR A 376 -20.80 -8.79 -2.71
CA THR A 376 -20.06 -7.67 -3.29
C THR A 376 -20.93 -7.00 -4.33
N LEU A 377 -21.02 -5.67 -4.25
CA LEU A 377 -21.69 -4.83 -5.25
C LEU A 377 -20.74 -3.71 -5.66
N THR A 378 -20.69 -3.40 -6.96
CA THR A 378 -19.85 -2.33 -7.49
C THR A 378 -20.69 -1.09 -7.74
N PHE A 379 -20.27 0.04 -7.19
CA PHE A 379 -20.92 1.34 -7.37
C PHE A 379 -19.99 2.29 -8.12
N GLN A 380 -20.56 3.30 -8.77
CA GLN A 380 -19.82 4.37 -9.43
C GLN A 380 -20.34 5.73 -8.96
N LYS A 381 -19.42 6.64 -8.64
CA LYS A 381 -19.73 8.04 -8.32
C LYS A 381 -20.26 8.76 -9.56
N GLN A 382 -21.42 9.36 -9.46
CA GLN A 382 -22.05 10.14 -10.52
C GLN A 382 -21.78 11.64 -10.36
N ALA A 383 -22.01 12.41 -11.43
CA ALA A 383 -21.88 13.86 -11.42
C ALA A 383 -22.80 14.55 -10.38
N SER A 384 -23.92 13.91 -10.02
CA SER A 384 -24.81 14.36 -8.95
C SER A 384 -24.18 14.26 -7.54
N GLY A 385 -23.04 13.59 -7.40
CA GLY A 385 -22.42 13.26 -6.13
C GLY A 385 -22.95 11.98 -5.48
N GLU A 386 -23.96 11.34 -6.06
CA GLU A 386 -24.49 10.04 -5.61
C GLU A 386 -23.66 8.87 -6.15
N PHE A 387 -23.70 7.75 -5.44
CA PHE A 387 -23.18 6.48 -5.93
C PHE A 387 -24.32 5.66 -6.52
N THR A 388 -24.12 5.12 -7.73
CA THR A 388 -25.11 4.24 -8.38
C THR A 388 -24.51 2.87 -8.64
N LEU A 389 -25.32 1.83 -8.53
CA LEU A 389 -24.90 0.46 -8.83
C LEU A 389 -24.48 0.35 -10.31
N VAL A 390 -23.30 -0.22 -10.55
CA VAL A 390 -22.82 -0.61 -11.88
C VAL A 390 -23.46 -1.95 -12.21
N LYS A 391 -24.22 -2.01 -13.30
CA LYS A 391 -24.87 -3.23 -13.78
C LYS A 391 -23.95 -4.07 -14.64
#